data_AF-A0A529MDP0-F1
#
_entry.id   AF-A0A529MDP0-F1
#
_cell.length_a   1.000
_cell.length_b   1.000
_cell.length_c   1.000
_cell.angle_alpha   90.00
_cell.angle_beta   90.00
_cell.angle_gamma   90.00
#
_symmetry.space_group_name_H-M   'P 1'
#
loop_
_entity.id
_entity.type
_entity.pdbx_description
1 polymer ?
#
loop_
_entity_poly.entity_id
_entity_poly.type
_entity_poly.pdbx_seq_one_letter_code
_entity_poly.pdbx_strand_id
1 'polypeptide(L)'
;IYFFPLAAVDQSMLKPSKQGQQHPVGGETKYWDVEAGDRRAADAAWSFTAPPDENLAPLAGRVAFTWNLVDQWFEEEEEVFVHARDPYARIDVLQSSSHVEIWFDG
;
A
#
# COMPACT_ATOMS: atom_id res chain seq x y z
N ILE A 1 8.36 3.51 0.90
CA ILE A 1 7.26 2.79 0.22
C ILE A 1 6.60 1.91 1.27
N TYR A 2 5.28 1.93 1.36
CA TYR A 2 4.55 1.04 2.26
C TYR A 2 4.16 -0.27 1.57
N PHE A 3 4.20 -1.35 2.33
CA PHE A 3 3.74 -2.68 1.91
C PHE A 3 2.65 -3.16 2.84
N PHE A 4 1.45 -3.33 2.30
CA PHE A 4 0.28 -3.75 3.03
C PHE A 4 0.04 -5.25 2.84
N PRO A 5 -0.41 -5.98 3.87
CA PRO A 5 -1.00 -7.29 3.66
C PRO A 5 -2.14 -7.18 2.64
N LEU A 6 -2.25 -8.14 1.72
CA LEU A 6 -3.31 -8.12 0.70
C LEU A 6 -4.72 -8.05 1.32
N ALA A 7 -4.92 -8.64 2.51
CA ALA A 7 -6.18 -8.60 3.24
C ALA A 7 -6.55 -7.20 3.79
N ALA A 8 -5.58 -6.29 3.90
CA ALA A 8 -5.81 -4.90 4.30
C ALA A 8 -6.10 -3.97 3.11
N VAL A 9 -6.13 -4.53 1.89
CA VAL A 9 -6.42 -3.79 0.66
C VAL A 9 -7.79 -4.20 0.14
N ASP A 10 -8.61 -3.23 -0.26
CA ASP A 10 -9.85 -3.51 -0.99
C ASP A 10 -9.53 -4.04 -2.39
N GLN A 11 -9.53 -5.36 -2.51
CA GLN A 11 -9.19 -6.06 -3.75
C GLN A 11 -10.23 -5.87 -4.86
N SER A 12 -11.44 -5.38 -4.55
CA SER A 12 -12.47 -5.15 -5.58
C SER A 12 -12.07 -4.03 -6.56
N MET A 13 -11.24 -3.10 -6.08
CA MET A 13 -10.69 -1.97 -6.82
C MET A 13 -9.43 -2.34 -7.65
N LEU A 14 -8.87 -3.54 -7.46
CA LEU A 14 -7.66 -3.97 -8.15
C LEU A 14 -7.99 -4.79 -9.40
N LYS A 15 -7.62 -4.30 -10.59
CA LYS A 15 -7.75 -5.05 -11.85
C LYS A 15 -6.39 -5.54 -12.33
N PRO A 16 -6.22 -6.84 -12.67
CA PRO A 16 -4.95 -7.34 -13.18
C PRO A 16 -4.50 -6.53 -14.40
N SER A 17 -3.28 -5.97 -14.32
CA SER A 17 -2.67 -5.33 -15.47
C SER A 17 -2.02 -6.36 -16.39
N LYS A 18 -1.97 -6.04 -17.69
CA LYS A 18 -1.25 -6.84 -18.69
C LYS A 18 0.24 -6.51 -18.74
N GLN A 19 0.69 -5.44 -18.07
CA GLN A 19 2.12 -5.17 -17.93
C GLN A 19 2.71 -6.03 -16.82
N GLY A 20 3.62 -6.92 -17.19
CA GLY A 20 4.53 -7.58 -16.27
C GLY A 20 5.94 -7.07 -16.54
N GLN A 21 6.31 -5.94 -15.93
CA GLN A 21 7.73 -5.57 -15.86
C GLN A 21 8.33 -6.22 -14.62
N GLN A 22 9.46 -6.89 -14.75
CA GLN A 22 10.19 -7.34 -13.56
C GLN A 22 10.70 -6.12 -12.80
N HIS A 23 10.54 -6.12 -11.48
CA HIS A 23 11.12 -5.07 -10.65
C HIS A 23 12.64 -5.30 -10.59
N PRO A 24 13.49 -4.29 -10.88
CA PRO A 24 14.94 -4.46 -11.01
C PRO A 24 15.62 -5.12 -9.80
N VAL A 25 15.05 -4.90 -8.61
CA VAL A 25 15.57 -5.43 -7.34
C VAL A 25 14.71 -6.58 -6.81
N GLY A 26 13.41 -6.55 -7.07
CA GLY A 26 12.43 -7.41 -6.40
C GLY A 26 12.04 -8.67 -7.19
N GLY A 27 12.56 -8.81 -8.42
CA GLY A 27 12.32 -9.96 -9.26
C GLY A 27 10.91 -9.97 -9.85
N GLU A 28 10.28 -11.14 -9.82
CA GLU A 28 8.95 -11.33 -10.40
C GLU A 28 7.91 -10.50 -9.65
N THR A 29 7.17 -9.69 -10.41
CA THR A 29 6.26 -8.68 -9.87
C THR A 29 4.94 -8.72 -10.63
N LYS A 30 3.85 -8.71 -9.89
CA LYS A 30 2.49 -8.59 -10.43
C LYS A 30 2.01 -7.16 -10.26
N TYR A 31 1.36 -6.63 -11.30
CA TYR A 31 0.79 -5.28 -11.31
C TYR A 31 -0.73 -5.33 -11.43
N TRP A 32 -1.36 -4.30 -10.89
CA TRP A 32 -2.78 -4.03 -11.02
C TRP A 32 -3.01 -2.57 -11.34
N ASP A 33 -4.03 -2.33 -12.16
CA ASP A 33 -4.67 -1.02 -12.23
C ASP A 33 -5.55 -0.84 -10.99
N VAL A 34 -5.60 0.38 -10.47
CA VAL A 34 -6.56 0.77 -9.42
C VAL A 34 -7.72 1.49 -10.11
N GLU A 35 -8.92 0.92 -10.00
CA GLU A 35 -10.15 1.49 -10.54
C GLU A 35 -11.07 1.92 -9.40
N ALA A 36 -11.35 3.21 -9.29
CA ALA A 36 -12.20 3.79 -8.25
C ALA A 36 -13.20 4.75 -8.91
N GLY A 37 -14.48 4.39 -8.89
CA GLY A 37 -15.54 5.14 -9.58
C GLY A 37 -15.29 5.18 -11.09
N ASP A 38 -15.15 6.39 -11.65
CA ASP A 38 -14.87 6.65 -13.06
C ASP A 38 -13.37 6.85 -13.36
N ARG A 39 -12.52 6.77 -12.33
CA ARG A 39 -11.06 6.96 -12.47
C ARG A 39 -10.33 5.62 -12.52
N ARG A 40 -9.26 5.60 -13.29
CA ARG A 40 -8.31 4.49 -13.38
C ARG A 40 -6.88 4.99 -13.28
N ALA A 41 -6.14 4.43 -12.34
CA ALA A 41 -4.69 4.60 -12.22
C ALA A 41 -4.01 3.33 -12.74
N ALA A 42 -3.36 3.43 -13.91
CA ALA A 42 -2.72 2.29 -14.55
C ALA A 42 -1.46 1.85 -13.81
N ASP A 43 -1.27 0.54 -13.62
CA ASP A 43 -0.08 -0.06 -12.98
C ASP A 43 0.27 0.54 -11.59
N ALA A 44 -0.73 1.09 -10.90
CA ALA A 44 -0.53 1.86 -9.68
C ALA A 44 -0.32 0.99 -8.44
N ALA A 45 -0.76 -0.27 -8.47
CA ALA A 45 -0.55 -1.23 -7.39
C ALA A 45 0.31 -2.40 -7.88
N TRP A 46 1.18 -2.92 -7.01
CA TRP A 46 2.09 -4.00 -7.38
C TRP A 46 2.51 -4.84 -6.17
N SER A 47 3.02 -6.05 -6.43
CA SER A 47 3.44 -7.01 -5.41
C SER A 47 4.54 -7.92 -5.95
N PHE A 48 5.54 -8.22 -5.11
CA PHE A 48 6.52 -9.25 -5.43
C PHE A 48 5.88 -10.64 -5.26
N THR A 49 5.91 -11.45 -6.32
CA THR A 49 5.36 -12.82 -6.28
C THR A 49 6.41 -13.82 -5.77
N ALA A 50 7.67 -13.61 -6.14
CA ALA A 50 8.80 -14.42 -5.70
C ALA A 50 10.05 -13.52 -5.53
N PRO A 51 10.22 -12.86 -4.37
CA PRO A 51 11.41 -12.06 -4.09
C PRO A 51 12.69 -12.91 -4.16
N PRO A 52 13.81 -12.35 -4.67
CA PRO A 52 15.02 -13.11 -4.95
C PRO A 52 15.90 -13.42 -3.73
N ASP A 53 15.72 -12.72 -2.60
CA ASP A 53 16.56 -12.84 -1.41
C ASP A 53 15.79 -12.79 -0.08
N GLU A 54 16.45 -13.19 1.00
CA GLU A 54 15.87 -13.27 2.35
C GLU A 54 15.46 -11.92 2.95
N ASN A 55 16.07 -10.80 2.51
CA ASN A 55 15.71 -9.47 3.01
C ASN A 55 14.36 -9.02 2.43
N LEU A 56 14.06 -9.43 1.19
CA LEU A 56 12.80 -9.12 0.52
C LEU A 56 11.72 -10.19 0.71
N ALA A 57 12.09 -11.39 1.17
CA ALA A 57 11.15 -12.49 1.44
C ALA A 57 9.94 -12.06 2.32
N PRO A 58 10.08 -11.22 3.37
CA PRO A 58 8.93 -10.74 4.16
C PRO A 58 7.91 -9.89 3.37
N LEU A 59 8.27 -9.41 2.18
CA LEU A 59 7.44 -8.60 1.30
C LEU A 59 6.66 -9.44 0.27
N ALA A 60 6.92 -10.74 0.17
CA ALA A 60 6.23 -11.63 -0.77
C ALA A 60 4.71 -11.56 -0.56
N GLY A 61 3.96 -11.30 -1.65
CA GLY A 61 2.50 -11.21 -1.63
C GLY A 61 1.91 -9.98 -0.93
N ARG A 62 2.75 -9.07 -0.41
CA ARG A 62 2.30 -7.76 0.08
C ARG A 62 2.13 -6.80 -1.09
N VAL A 63 1.15 -5.89 -0.98
CA VAL A 63 0.84 -4.92 -2.02
C VAL A 63 1.46 -3.57 -1.65
N ALA A 64 2.11 -2.95 -2.61
CA ALA A 64 2.57 -1.57 -2.56
C ALA A 64 1.86 -0.75 -3.64
N PHE A 65 1.81 0.57 -3.44
CA PHE A 65 1.29 1.51 -4.43
C PHE A 65 2.36 2.51 -4.85
N THR A 66 2.38 2.82 -6.14
CA THR A 66 3.27 3.83 -6.71
C THR A 66 2.74 5.21 -6.36
N TRP A 67 3.44 5.91 -5.45
CA TRP A 67 2.98 7.14 -4.82
C TRP A 67 2.37 8.17 -5.80
N ASN A 68 3.11 8.52 -6.86
CA ASN A 68 2.72 9.54 -7.84
C ASN A 68 1.63 9.11 -8.83
N LEU A 69 1.19 7.85 -8.79
CA LEU A 69 0.10 7.36 -9.64
C LEU A 69 -1.24 7.32 -8.89
N VAL A 70 -1.22 7.52 -7.58
CA VAL A 70 -2.41 7.63 -6.74
C VAL A 70 -2.69 9.11 -6.50
N ASP A 71 -3.97 9.49 -6.49
CA ASP A 71 -4.37 10.89 -6.44
C ASP A 71 -4.07 11.54 -5.08
N GLN A 72 -4.33 10.81 -3.99
CA GLN A 72 -4.21 11.30 -2.62
C GLN A 72 -3.80 10.16 -1.67
N TRP A 73 -3.04 10.49 -0.63
CA TRP A 73 -2.64 9.58 0.42
C TRP A 73 -3.12 10.10 1.75
N PHE A 74 -3.76 9.26 2.55
CA PHE A 74 -4.24 9.61 3.87
C PHE A 74 -3.63 8.70 4.92
N GLU A 75 -3.18 9.30 6.02
CA GLU A 75 -2.92 8.64 7.29
C GLU A 75 -4.02 9.10 8.25
N GLU A 76 -4.92 8.19 8.62
CA GLU A 76 -6.21 8.57 9.23
C GLU A 76 -6.94 9.60 8.34
N GLU A 77 -7.26 10.79 8.86
CA GLU A 77 -7.94 11.87 8.14
C GLU A 77 -6.98 12.93 7.60
N GLU A 78 -5.67 12.76 7.78
CA GLU A 78 -4.68 13.72 7.32
C GLU A 78 -4.05 13.31 6.00
N GLU A 79 -4.05 14.24 5.02
CA GLU A 79 -3.41 14.01 3.73
C GLU A 79 -1.87 14.10 3.83
N VAL A 80 -1.19 13.19 3.13
CA VAL A 80 0.27 13.11 3.02
C VAL A 80 0.69 13.31 1.57
N PHE A 81 1.66 14.19 1.32
CA PHE A 81 1.96 14.63 -0.06
C PHE A 81 3.20 14.00 -0.69
N VAL A 82 4.27 13.77 0.08
CA VAL A 82 5.60 13.52 -0.51
C VAL A 82 5.94 12.02 -0.58
N HIS A 83 5.88 11.35 0.57
CA HIS A 83 6.12 9.93 0.70
C HIS A 83 5.61 9.43 2.04
N ALA A 84 5.45 8.12 2.14
CA ALA A 84 5.33 7.35 3.37
C ALA A 84 6.27 7.88 4.49
N ARG A 85 5.72 8.23 5.65
CA ARG A 85 6.49 8.62 6.85
C ARG A 85 7.16 7.40 7.50
N ASP A 86 8.30 7.61 8.17
CA ASP A 86 8.99 6.55 8.92
C ASP A 86 8.39 6.43 10.34
N PRO A 87 7.66 5.33 10.65
CA PRO A 87 7.01 5.16 11.95
C PRO A 87 8.00 4.87 13.09
N TYR A 88 9.25 4.48 12.81
CA TYR A 88 10.23 4.16 13.85
C TYR A 88 11.07 5.37 14.27
N ALA A 89 11.02 6.46 13.51
CA ALA A 89 11.74 7.69 13.79
C ALA A 89 10.83 8.81 14.32
N ARG A 90 9.50 8.58 14.41
CA ARG A 90 8.51 9.62 14.70
C ARG A 90 7.42 9.18 15.65
N ILE A 91 6.95 10.13 16.46
CA ILE A 91 5.67 10.05 17.15
C ILE A 91 4.80 11.11 16.48
N ASP A 92 3.79 10.67 15.72
CA ASP A 92 2.85 11.55 15.06
C ASP A 92 1.53 11.60 15.86
N VAL A 93 0.89 12.78 15.88
CA VAL A 93 -0.44 12.99 16.45
C VAL A 93 -1.34 13.37 15.29
N LEU A 94 -2.18 12.42 14.88
CA LEU A 94 -3.08 12.58 13.74
C LEU A 94 -4.52 12.77 14.23
N GLN A 95 -5.31 13.58 13.53
CA GLN A 95 -6.75 13.56 13.70
C GLN A 95 -7.31 12.20 13.29
N SER A 96 -8.14 11.59 14.14
CA SER A 96 -8.84 10.33 13.87
C SER A 96 -10.33 10.46 14.17
N SER A 97 -11.20 9.97 13.28
CA SER A 97 -12.63 9.77 13.57
C SER A 97 -12.94 8.36 14.09
N SER A 98 -11.92 7.51 14.20
CA SER A 98 -12.07 6.15 14.74
C SER A 98 -12.61 6.19 16.17
N HIS A 99 -13.68 5.41 16.42
CA HIS A 99 -14.21 5.23 17.77
C HIS A 99 -13.29 4.30 18.57
N VAL A 100 -12.73 4.82 19.65
CA VAL A 100 -11.85 4.06 20.55
C VAL A 100 -12.56 3.86 21.87
N GLU A 101 -12.69 2.60 22.28
CA GLU A 101 -13.21 2.24 23.59
C GLU A 101 -12.05 1.84 24.51
N ILE A 102 -12.07 2.40 25.73
CA ILE A 102 -11.12 2.08 26.78
C ILE A 102 -11.93 1.58 27.98
N TRP A 103 -11.63 0.38 28.44
CA TRP A 103 -12.24 -0.19 29.63
C TRP A 103 -11.15 -0.61 30.63
N PHE A 104 -11.48 -0.46 31.91
CA PHE A 104 -10.67 -0.94 33.02
C PHE A 104 -11.65 -1.47 34.07
N ASP A 105 -11.48 -2.73 34.49
CA ASP A 105 -12.29 -3.41 35.51
C ASP A 105 -13.81 -3.52 35.26
N GLY A 106 -14.24 -4.03 34.09
CA GLY A 106 -15.59 -4.61 33.90
C GLY A 106 -16.76 -3.64 33.89
#